data_AF-G9ZLU5-F1
#
_entry.id   AF-G9ZLU5-F1
#
_cell.length_a   1.000
_cell.length_b   1.000
_cell.length_c   1.000
_cell.angle_alpha   90.00
_cell.angle_beta   90.00
_cell.angle_gamma   90.00
#
_symmetry.space_group_name_H-M   'P 1'
#
loop_
_entity.id
_entity.type
_entity.pdbx_description
1 polymer ?
#
loop_
_entity_poly.entity_id
_entity_poly.type
_entity_poly.pdbx_seq_one_letter_code
_entity_poly.pdbx_strand_id
1 'polypeptide(L)'
;MQQCHQTTSLATAKTLVAKSHSDVLHLINHFSDTELFTPAHFDWTGNASVGNYCQTVTAIHYDWAVQQLGRHMETISIQEAR
;
A
#
# COMPACT_ATOMS: atom_id res chain seq x y z
N MET A 1 5.99 -8.06 -5.22
CA MET A 1 6.28 -6.66 -4.84
C MET A 1 7.76 -6.46 -4.50
N GLN A 2 8.31 -7.14 -3.48
CA GLN A 2 9.69 -6.89 -3.02
C GLN A 2 10.79 -7.13 -4.08
N GLN A 3 10.65 -8.14 -4.94
CA GLN A 3 11.66 -8.45 -5.96
C GLN A 3 11.58 -7.60 -7.24
N CYS A 4 10.40 -7.02 -7.55
CA CYS A 4 10.17 -6.33 -8.83
C CYS A 4 10.79 -4.93 -8.89
N HIS A 5 11.19 -4.35 -7.76
CA HIS A 5 11.65 -2.96 -7.66
C HIS A 5 13.06 -2.84 -7.06
N GLN A 6 13.85 -3.92 -6.99
CA GLN A 6 15.20 -3.91 -6.41
C GLN A 6 16.16 -2.94 -7.13
N THR A 7 15.93 -2.69 -8.42
CA THR A 7 16.71 -1.74 -9.24
C THR A 7 16.04 -0.37 -9.38
N THR A 8 14.87 -0.16 -8.75
CA THR A 8 14.17 1.12 -8.80
C THR A 8 14.89 2.13 -7.90
N SER A 9 15.30 3.27 -8.46
CA SER A 9 15.93 4.32 -7.67
C SER A 9 14.97 4.90 -6.62
N LEU A 10 15.52 5.46 -5.54
CA LEU A 10 14.71 6.08 -4.48
C LEU A 10 13.80 7.20 -5.03
N ALA A 11 14.33 8.02 -5.95
CA ALA A 11 13.56 9.11 -6.55
C ALA A 11 12.37 8.58 -7.36
N THR A 12 12.62 7.56 -8.20
CA THR A 12 11.55 6.91 -8.99
C THR A 12 10.54 6.22 -8.07
N ALA A 13 10.99 5.52 -7.04
CA ALA A 13 10.12 4.84 -6.08
C ALA A 13 9.17 5.82 -5.38
N LYS A 14 9.66 6.99 -4.94
CA LYS A 14 8.83 8.04 -4.33
C LYS A 14 7.74 8.53 -5.28
N THR A 15 8.10 8.81 -6.53
CA THR A 15 7.15 9.26 -7.56
C THR A 15 6.10 8.19 -7.85
N LEU A 16 6.51 6.92 -8.00
CA LEU A 16 5.60 5.82 -8.29
C LEU A 16 4.61 5.59 -7.14
N VAL A 17 5.09 5.63 -5.89
CA VAL A 17 4.22 5.48 -4.70
C VAL A 17 3.23 6.64 -4.58
N ALA A 18 3.67 7.89 -4.80
CA ALA A 18 2.77 9.04 -4.76
C ALA A 18 1.67 8.95 -5.83
N LYS A 19 2.06 8.56 -7.05
CA LYS A 19 1.12 8.37 -8.15
C LYS A 19 0.12 7.24 -7.85
N SER A 20 0.61 6.06 -7.46
CA SER A 20 -0.27 4.91 -7.21
C SER A 20 -1.21 5.17 -6.02
N HIS A 21 -0.74 5.85 -4.98
CA HIS A 21 -1.58 6.27 -3.86
C HIS A 21 -2.73 7.18 -4.32
N SER A 22 -2.41 8.21 -5.13
CA SER A 22 -3.43 9.11 -5.69
C SER A 22 -4.44 8.36 -6.57
N ASP A 23 -3.96 7.47 -7.44
CA ASP A 23 -4.82 6.69 -8.34
C ASP A 23 -5.78 5.77 -7.54
N VAL A 24 -5.27 5.13 -6.47
CA VAL A 24 -6.08 4.30 -5.57
C VAL A 24 -7.10 5.11 -4.79
N LEU A 25 -6.72 6.27 -4.22
CA LEU A 25 -7.67 7.13 -3.51
C LEU A 25 -8.76 7.67 -4.43
N HIS A 26 -8.40 8.03 -5.68
CA HIS A 26 -9.38 8.46 -6.67
C HIS A 26 -10.40 7.36 -7.01
N LEU A 27 -9.94 6.10 -7.10
CA LEU A 27 -10.81 4.95 -7.29
C LEU A 27 -11.73 4.71 -6.07
N ILE A 28 -11.17 4.75 -4.86
CA ILE A 28 -11.94 4.56 -3.62
C ILE A 28 -13.06 5.61 -3.51
N ASN A 29 -12.75 6.86 -3.82
CA ASN A 29 -13.71 7.98 -3.75
C ASN A 29 -14.84 7.90 -4.79
N HIS A 30 -14.71 7.05 -5.82
CA HIS A 30 -15.79 6.84 -6.79
C HIS A 30 -16.84 5.84 -6.30
N PHE A 31 -16.52 5.01 -5.31
CA PHE A 31 -17.48 4.08 -4.74
C PHE A 31 -18.40 4.78 -3.73
N SER A 32 -19.67 4.40 -3.76
CA SER A 32 -20.64 4.72 -2.70
C SER A 32 -20.37 3.91 -1.44
N ASP A 33 -20.94 4.35 -0.30
CA ASP A 33 -20.90 3.59 0.95
C ASP A 33 -21.47 2.17 0.78
N THR A 34 -22.53 2.02 -0.02
CA THR A 34 -23.12 0.70 -0.30
C THR A 34 -22.11 -0.19 -1.01
N GLU A 35 -21.43 0.30 -2.05
CA GLU A 35 -20.41 -0.46 -2.75
C GLU A 35 -19.23 -0.81 -1.84
N LEU A 36 -18.77 0.15 -1.01
CA LEU A 36 -17.60 -0.02 -0.12
C LEU A 36 -17.84 -1.03 0.99
N PHE A 37 -19.04 -1.05 1.58
CA PHE A 37 -19.29 -1.75 2.84
C PHE A 37 -20.23 -2.95 2.72
N THR A 38 -20.89 -3.16 1.57
CA THR A 38 -21.71 -4.36 1.35
C THR A 38 -20.84 -5.56 1.00
N PRO A 39 -20.89 -6.66 1.78
CA PRO A 39 -20.21 -7.90 1.43
C PRO A 39 -20.73 -8.48 0.12
N ALA A 40 -19.85 -9.10 -0.67
CA ALA A 40 -20.21 -9.73 -1.94
C ALA A 40 -20.93 -8.81 -2.94
N HIS A 41 -20.73 -7.48 -2.83
CA HIS A 41 -21.32 -6.51 -3.76
C HIS A 41 -20.75 -6.65 -5.18
N PHE A 42 -19.48 -7.01 -5.29
CA PHE A 42 -18.82 -7.29 -6.56
C PHE A 42 -18.44 -8.78 -6.62
N ASP A 43 -18.72 -9.44 -7.74
CA ASP A 43 -18.53 -10.90 -7.90
C ASP A 43 -17.09 -11.36 -7.58
N TRP A 44 -16.10 -10.52 -7.84
CA TRP A 44 -14.69 -10.83 -7.64
C TRP A 44 -14.23 -10.72 -6.16
N THR A 45 -15.01 -10.09 -5.27
CA THR A 45 -14.63 -9.93 -3.86
C THR A 45 -15.00 -11.13 -2.98
N GLY A 46 -15.68 -12.14 -3.55
CA GLY A 46 -16.16 -13.30 -2.80
C GLY A 46 -17.11 -12.87 -1.68
N ASN A 47 -16.80 -13.24 -0.44
CA ASN A 47 -17.62 -12.86 0.73
C ASN A 47 -17.19 -11.54 1.39
N ALA A 48 -16.13 -10.88 0.91
CA ALA A 48 -15.66 -9.62 1.48
C ALA A 48 -16.33 -8.42 0.79
N SER A 49 -16.28 -7.24 1.43
CA SER A 49 -16.60 -5.99 0.74
C SER A 49 -15.36 -5.49 -0.01
N VAL A 50 -15.56 -4.67 -1.05
CA VAL A 50 -14.42 -4.04 -1.75
C VAL A 50 -13.61 -3.13 -0.81
N GLY A 51 -14.27 -2.53 0.19
CA GLY A 51 -13.61 -1.73 1.22
C GLY A 51 -12.55 -2.50 2.02
N ASN A 52 -12.75 -3.80 2.28
CA ASN A 52 -11.72 -4.62 2.93
C ASN A 52 -10.44 -4.71 2.08
N TYR A 53 -10.58 -4.84 0.76
CA TYR A 53 -9.44 -4.82 -0.16
C TYR A 53 -8.77 -3.44 -0.17
N CYS A 54 -9.57 -2.36 -0.27
CA CYS A 54 -9.07 -0.98 -0.24
C CYS A 54 -8.22 -0.72 1.02
N GLN A 55 -8.70 -1.13 2.19
CA GLN A 55 -7.97 -0.99 3.45
C GLN A 55 -6.66 -1.79 3.45
N THR A 56 -6.70 -3.02 2.92
CA THR A 56 -5.53 -3.91 2.86
C THR A 56 -4.42 -3.34 1.99
N VAL A 57 -4.76 -2.76 0.83
CA VAL A 57 -3.77 -2.24 -0.13
C VAL A 57 -3.32 -0.81 0.16
N THR A 58 -3.97 -0.12 1.10
CA THR A 58 -3.60 1.23 1.54
C THR A 58 -3.09 1.19 2.98
N ALA A 59 -3.94 1.47 3.97
CA ALA A 59 -3.57 1.66 5.37
C ALA A 59 -2.69 0.54 5.93
N ILE A 60 -3.13 -0.72 5.82
CA ILE A 60 -2.38 -1.87 6.36
C ILE A 60 -1.02 -2.00 5.68
N HIS A 61 -0.97 -1.79 4.36
CA HIS A 61 0.28 -1.91 3.63
C HIS A 61 1.26 -0.77 3.95
N TYR A 62 0.77 0.45 4.15
CA TYR A 62 1.60 1.59 4.54
C TYR A 62 2.20 1.39 5.94
N ASP A 63 1.42 0.89 6.90
CA ASP A 63 1.92 0.59 8.25
C ASP A 63 3.07 -0.43 8.20
N TRP A 64 2.90 -1.50 7.44
CA TRP A 64 3.95 -2.50 7.27
C TRP A 64 5.20 -1.93 6.58
N ALA A 65 5.02 -1.07 5.57
CA ALA A 65 6.12 -0.45 4.84
C ALA A 65 6.95 0.49 5.73
N VAL A 66 6.28 1.33 6.55
CA VAL A 66 6.95 2.21 7.52
C VAL A 66 7.77 1.39 8.52
N GLN A 67 7.24 0.28 9.02
CA GLN A 67 7.98 -0.63 9.90
C GLN A 67 9.22 -1.24 9.21
N GLN A 68 9.12 -1.61 7.92
CA GLN A 68 10.30 -2.11 7.20
C GLN A 68 11.39 -1.05 7.09
N LEU A 69 11.01 0.19 6.76
CA LEU A 69 11.95 1.31 6.63
C LEU A 69 12.65 1.58 7.96
N GLY A 70 11.90 1.60 9.07
CA GLY A 70 12.48 1.74 10.41
C GLY A 70 13.56 0.71 10.71
N ARG A 71 13.28 -0.58 10.45
CA ARG A 71 14.26 -1.66 10.65
C ARG A 71 15.50 -1.53 9.76
N HIS A 72 15.35 -1.06 8.53
CA HIS A 72 16.48 -0.85 7.63
C HIS A 72 17.35 0.32 8.09
N MET A 73 16.74 1.42 8.51
CA MET A 73 17.46 2.58 9.04
C MET A 73 18.28 2.22 10.29
N GLU A 74 17.69 1.44 11.21
CA GLU A 74 18.39 0.92 12.39
C GLU A 74 19.60 0.05 11.99
N THR A 75 19.41 -0.84 11.02
CA THR A 75 20.50 -1.71 10.53
C THR A 75 21.65 -0.90 9.92
N ILE A 76 21.36 0.11 9.10
CA ILE A 76 22.37 1.00 8.50
C ILE A 76 23.11 1.78 9.61
N SER A 77 22.38 2.34 10.58
CA SER A 77 22.98 3.07 11.69
C SER A 77 23.94 2.21 12.53
N ILE A 78 23.58 0.94 12.79
CA ILE A 78 24.46 -0.01 13.48
C ILE A 78 25.70 -0.35 12.64
N GLN A 79 25.57 -0.43 11.31
CA GLN A 79 26.69 -0.69 10.41
C GLN A 79 27.68 0.48 10.36
N GLU A 80 27.19 1.73 10.38
CA GLU A 80 28.03 2.93 10.37
C GLU A 80 28.74 3.20 11.71
N ALA A 81 28.19 2.69 12.82
CA ALA A 81 28.78 2.83 14.16
C ALA A 81 29.89 1.79 14.47
N ARG A 82 30.12 0.82 13.58
CA ARG A 82 31.15 -0.23 13.68
C ARG A 82 32.38 0.13 12.85
#